data_AF-A0A970M4E3-F1
#
_entry.id   AF-A0A970M4E3-F1
#
_cell.length_a   1.000
_cell.length_b   1.000
_cell.length_c   1.000
_cell.angle_alpha   90.00
_cell.angle_beta   90.00
_cell.angle_gamma   90.00
#
_symmetry.space_group_name_H-M   'P 1'
#
loop_
_entity.id
_entity.type
_entity.pdbx_description
1 polymer ?
#
loop_
_entity_poly.entity_id
_entity_poly.type
_entity_poly.pdbx_seq_one_letter_code
_entity_poly.pdbx_strand_id
1 'polypeptide(L)'
;MAAPRSRTLFHFTKNLNVLKNIIRRGFFPKYSLEDIAWFVAREIDAVAYPVVSFCDIPLSRITDHVSFYGQYGIGMRRMWGITNGFNPIVYVSETSDLATLMRQISQSCIAAHKADKKETHLDNYRRLVGFCKPLEGKMLVGGQLVSKIFYQESEWRHLATHEAIPNYLSKGEYHNPQILGPANESAAKHCPLKFTPQNVKYIFVRTEDDIPELVSFIHDELAHFPQRDLQTLIAKIVTQDLIANDI
;
A
#
# COMPACT_ATOMS: atom_id res chain seq x y z
N MET A 1 12.70 -6.74 25.46
CA MET A 1 11.73 -5.74 24.96
C MET A 1 11.31 -6.13 23.55
N ALA A 2 10.02 -6.13 23.24
CA ALA A 2 9.53 -6.31 21.87
C ALA A 2 10.11 -5.20 20.97
N ALA A 3 10.55 -5.55 19.77
CA ALA A 3 11.06 -4.56 18.83
C ALA A 3 9.93 -3.58 18.44
N PRO A 4 10.20 -2.27 18.34
CA PRO A 4 9.17 -1.28 18.01
C PRO A 4 8.65 -1.41 16.57
N ARG A 5 9.35 -2.16 15.71
CA ARG A 5 9.02 -2.39 14.29
C ARG A 5 9.25 -3.86 13.90
N SER A 6 8.39 -4.37 13.04
CA SER A 6 8.46 -5.73 12.49
C SER A 6 9.49 -5.82 11.37
N ARG A 7 10.26 -6.92 11.31
CA ARG A 7 11.13 -7.25 10.16
C ARG A 7 10.34 -7.88 8.98
N THR A 8 9.02 -7.85 9.05
CA THR A 8 8.08 -8.36 8.06
C THR A 8 7.20 -7.19 7.61
N LEU A 9 6.90 -7.13 6.32
CA LEU A 9 5.96 -6.16 5.76
C LEU A 9 4.60 -6.83 5.63
N PHE A 10 3.55 -6.25 6.21
CA PHE A 10 2.21 -6.82 6.22
C PHE A 10 1.27 -6.05 5.29
N HIS A 11 0.43 -6.78 4.57
CA HIS A 11 -0.65 -6.21 3.76
C HIS A 11 -1.95 -6.93 4.12
N PHE A 12 -2.97 -6.18 4.50
CA PHE A 12 -4.26 -6.70 4.94
C PHE A 12 -5.39 -6.32 3.99
N THR A 13 -6.43 -7.15 4.00
CA THR A 13 -7.64 -6.98 3.23
C THR A 13 -8.84 -7.57 3.97
N LYS A 14 -10.03 -7.05 3.68
CA LYS A 14 -11.29 -7.49 4.28
C LYS A 14 -11.88 -8.74 3.63
N ASN A 15 -11.28 -9.23 2.54
CA ASN A 15 -11.90 -10.25 1.69
C ASN A 15 -10.93 -11.37 1.33
N LEU A 16 -11.30 -12.62 1.65
CA LEU A 16 -10.52 -13.82 1.34
C LEU A 16 -10.22 -13.97 -0.16
N ASN A 17 -11.16 -13.64 -1.05
CA ASN A 17 -10.93 -13.68 -2.50
C ASN A 17 -9.89 -12.66 -2.97
N VAL A 18 -9.75 -11.53 -2.27
CA VAL A 18 -8.66 -10.57 -2.56
C VAL A 18 -7.32 -11.17 -2.15
N LEU A 19 -7.24 -11.80 -0.97
CA LEU A 19 -6.03 -12.51 -0.52
C LEU A 19 -5.65 -13.63 -1.50
N LYS A 20 -6.61 -14.46 -1.92
CA LYS A 20 -6.41 -15.50 -2.94
C LYS A 20 -5.87 -14.92 -4.26
N ASN A 21 -6.44 -13.81 -4.73
CA ASN A 21 -5.95 -13.15 -5.94
C ASN A 21 -4.53 -12.61 -5.80
N ILE A 22 -4.17 -12.07 -4.63
CA ILE A 22 -2.80 -11.63 -4.32
C ILE A 22 -1.84 -12.83 -4.34
N ILE A 23 -2.22 -13.94 -3.70
CA ILE A 23 -1.42 -15.17 -3.66
C ILE A 23 -1.17 -15.71 -5.07
N ARG A 24 -2.21 -15.75 -5.91
CA ARG A 24 -2.10 -16.28 -7.28
C ARG A 24 -1.36 -15.35 -8.23
N ARG A 25 -1.61 -14.05 -8.15
CA ARG A 25 -1.19 -13.10 -9.20
C ARG A 25 -0.23 -12.01 -8.74
N GLY A 26 0.16 -11.97 -7.47
CA GLY A 26 0.98 -10.92 -6.90
C GLY A 26 0.17 -9.69 -6.47
N PHE A 27 0.87 -8.65 -6.04
CA PHE A 27 0.25 -7.38 -5.67
C PHE A 27 0.11 -6.48 -6.90
N PHE A 28 -0.99 -5.74 -6.96
CA PHE A 28 -1.26 -4.82 -8.05
C PHE A 28 -1.44 -3.41 -7.49
N PRO A 29 -0.76 -2.42 -8.08
CA PRO A 29 -0.97 -1.05 -7.70
C PRO A 29 -2.42 -0.64 -7.95
N LYS A 30 -2.97 0.12 -7.00
CA LYS A 30 -4.25 0.80 -7.17
C LYS A 30 -4.06 2.27 -6.93
N TYR A 31 -4.77 3.09 -7.70
CA TYR A 31 -4.81 4.53 -7.44
C TYR A 31 -5.46 4.78 -6.08
N SER A 32 -4.70 5.35 -5.15
CA SER A 32 -5.14 5.75 -3.82
C SER A 32 -5.10 7.27 -3.73
N LEU A 33 -6.22 7.88 -3.35
CA LEU A 33 -6.34 9.32 -3.18
C LEU A 33 -5.63 9.76 -1.91
N GLU A 34 -4.68 10.68 -2.04
CA GLU A 34 -3.90 11.25 -0.93
C GLU A 34 -4.20 12.74 -0.80
N ASP A 35 -4.39 13.21 0.43
CA ASP A 35 -4.48 14.64 0.75
C ASP A 35 -3.10 15.27 0.60
N ILE A 36 -3.03 16.32 -0.23
CA ILE A 36 -1.80 17.06 -0.49
C ILE A 36 -1.89 18.55 -0.16
N ALA A 37 -3.02 18.98 0.41
CA ALA A 37 -3.31 20.38 0.72
C ALA A 37 -2.32 20.96 1.75
N TRP A 38 -1.78 20.10 2.62
CA TRP A 38 -0.88 20.51 3.72
C TRP A 38 0.53 20.96 3.24
N PHE A 39 0.92 20.67 2.00
CA PHE A 39 2.24 21.06 1.46
C PHE A 39 2.27 21.53 -0.01
N VAL A 40 1.17 21.45 -0.76
CA VAL A 40 1.06 22.07 -2.10
C VAL A 40 0.37 23.43 -2.01
N ALA A 41 0.60 24.30 -3.00
CA ALA A 41 -0.17 25.53 -3.16
C ALA A 41 -1.68 25.24 -3.09
N ARG A 42 -2.45 26.11 -2.41
CA ARG A 42 -3.86 25.94 -1.99
C ARG A 42 -4.88 25.54 -3.08
N GLU A 43 -4.47 25.43 -4.33
CA GLU A 43 -5.33 25.11 -5.48
C GLU A 43 -5.52 23.60 -5.70
N ILE A 44 -4.67 22.73 -5.13
CA ILE A 44 -4.80 21.27 -5.26
C ILE A 44 -4.91 20.65 -3.87
N ASP A 45 -6.06 20.02 -3.58
CA ASP A 45 -6.36 19.44 -2.28
C ASP A 45 -6.04 17.94 -2.20
N ALA A 46 -6.19 17.20 -3.29
CA ALA A 46 -5.85 15.77 -3.32
C ALA A 46 -5.42 15.27 -4.71
N VAL A 47 -4.56 14.25 -4.71
CA VAL A 47 -4.06 13.56 -5.90
C VAL A 47 -4.02 12.06 -5.62
N ALA A 48 -4.38 11.25 -6.61
CA ALA A 48 -4.34 9.80 -6.48
C ALA A 48 -3.09 9.21 -7.15
N TYR A 49 -2.40 8.32 -6.44
CA TYR A 49 -1.17 7.67 -6.90
C TYR A 49 -1.34 6.16 -7.05
N PRO A 50 -0.76 5.51 -8.07
CA PRO A 50 -0.80 4.06 -8.22
C PRO A 50 0.16 3.41 -7.21
N VAL A 51 -0.38 2.94 -6.08
CA VAL A 51 0.41 2.47 -4.95
C VAL A 51 0.13 1.03 -4.59
N VAL A 52 1.17 0.37 -4.05
CA VAL A 52 1.02 -0.79 -3.18
C VAL A 52 1.58 -0.40 -1.83
N SER A 53 0.81 -0.65 -0.77
CA SER A 53 1.16 -0.27 0.60
C SER A 53 1.23 -1.49 1.51
N PHE A 54 2.23 -1.50 2.38
CA PHE A 54 2.40 -2.44 3.48
C PHE A 54 2.61 -1.67 4.78
N CYS A 55 2.50 -2.34 5.93
CA CYS A 55 2.91 -1.80 7.21
C CYS A 55 4.00 -2.68 7.85
N ASP A 56 4.87 -2.09 8.67
CA ASP A 56 5.83 -2.84 9.48
C ASP A 56 5.52 -2.79 10.99
N ILE A 57 4.23 -2.76 11.32
CA ILE A 57 3.72 -2.82 12.68
C ILE A 57 4.04 -4.19 13.30
N PRO A 58 4.59 -4.26 14.52
CA PRO A 58 4.75 -5.53 15.24
C PRO A 58 3.42 -6.27 15.40
N LEU A 59 3.44 -7.62 15.37
CA LEU A 59 2.22 -8.43 15.54
C LEU A 59 1.47 -8.10 16.84
N SER A 60 2.18 -7.76 17.92
CA SER A 60 1.60 -7.32 19.19
C SER A 60 0.79 -6.03 19.15
N ARG A 61 0.84 -5.28 18.05
CA ARG A 61 0.11 -4.02 17.84
C ARG A 61 -0.77 -4.08 16.59
N ILE A 62 -0.97 -5.27 16.03
CA ILE A 62 -1.63 -5.43 14.75
C ILE A 62 -3.15 -5.48 14.87
N THR A 63 -3.68 -5.71 16.08
CA THR A 63 -5.12 -5.83 16.37
C THR A 63 -5.91 -4.61 15.90
N ASP A 64 -5.47 -3.39 16.22
CA ASP A 64 -6.10 -2.15 15.75
C ASP A 64 -6.05 -2.02 14.22
N HIS A 65 -4.94 -2.46 13.61
CA HIS A 65 -4.75 -2.41 12.16
C HIS A 65 -5.65 -3.43 11.44
N VAL A 66 -5.76 -4.64 11.97
CA VAL A 66 -6.64 -5.71 11.47
C VAL A 66 -8.11 -5.30 11.56
N SER A 67 -8.52 -4.62 12.64
CA SER A 67 -9.89 -4.12 12.77
C SER A 67 -10.27 -3.14 11.64
N PHE A 68 -9.31 -2.34 11.19
CA PHE A 68 -9.54 -1.30 10.18
C PHE A 68 -9.38 -1.82 8.74
N TYR A 69 -8.31 -2.59 8.46
CA TYR A 69 -7.92 -3.02 7.10
C TYR A 69 -8.38 -4.43 6.75
N GLY A 70 -8.75 -5.24 7.74
CA GLY A 70 -9.32 -6.58 7.57
C GLY A 70 -8.49 -7.70 8.17
N GLN A 71 -9.13 -8.85 8.34
CA GLN A 71 -8.60 -10.04 9.02
C GLN A 71 -7.80 -10.98 8.12
N TYR A 72 -7.88 -10.79 6.80
CA TYR A 72 -7.08 -11.53 5.83
C TYR A 72 -5.83 -10.75 5.48
N GLY A 73 -4.69 -11.42 5.34
CA GLY A 73 -3.47 -10.71 5.01
C GLY A 73 -2.30 -11.59 4.63
N ILE A 74 -1.20 -10.94 4.28
CA ILE A 74 0.05 -11.60 3.91
C ILE A 74 1.24 -10.82 4.48
N GLY A 75 2.15 -11.56 5.13
CA GLY A 75 3.40 -11.03 5.64
C GLY A 75 4.55 -11.39 4.72
N MET A 76 5.20 -10.40 4.14
CA MET A 76 6.32 -10.55 3.21
C MET A 76 7.66 -10.33 3.91
N ARG A 77 8.70 -11.04 3.48
CA ARG A 77 10.09 -10.75 3.88
C ARG A 77 10.43 -9.32 3.48
N ARG A 78 10.96 -8.52 4.42
CA ARG A 78 11.37 -7.13 4.14
C ARG A 78 12.33 -6.99 2.96
N MET A 79 13.26 -7.94 2.78
CA MET A 79 14.18 -7.94 1.64
C MET A 79 13.47 -8.02 0.29
N TRP A 80 12.36 -8.78 0.19
CA TRP A 80 11.55 -8.77 -1.03
C TRP A 80 10.98 -7.38 -1.30
N GLY A 81 10.48 -6.70 -0.25
CA GLY A 81 10.00 -5.32 -0.37
C GLY A 81 11.10 -4.36 -0.84
N ILE A 82 12.27 -4.39 -0.20
CA ILE A 82 13.40 -3.53 -0.57
C ILE A 82 13.82 -3.77 -2.03
N THR A 83 13.94 -5.03 -2.45
CA THR A 83 14.30 -5.37 -3.85
C THR A 83 13.23 -4.93 -4.85
N ASN A 84 11.97 -4.82 -4.43
CA ASN A 84 10.87 -4.29 -5.25
C ASN A 84 10.66 -2.78 -5.08
N GLY A 85 11.61 -2.06 -4.47
CA GLY A 85 11.56 -0.60 -4.35
C GLY A 85 10.54 -0.06 -3.36
N PHE A 86 10.09 -0.86 -2.39
CA PHE A 86 9.32 -0.34 -1.26
C PHE A 86 10.23 0.46 -0.34
N ASN A 87 9.73 1.59 0.15
CA ASN A 87 10.39 2.42 1.13
C ASN A 87 9.39 2.82 2.24
N PRO A 88 9.82 3.00 3.51
CA PRO A 88 9.00 3.68 4.50
C PRO A 88 8.60 5.06 3.98
N ILE A 89 7.35 5.47 4.17
CA ILE A 89 6.96 6.82 3.80
C ILE A 89 7.53 7.86 4.77
N VAL A 90 7.62 9.09 4.31
CA VAL A 90 8.00 10.23 5.15
C VAL A 90 6.74 10.84 5.75
N TYR A 91 6.59 10.72 7.06
CA TYR A 91 5.55 11.44 7.78
C TYR A 91 6.01 12.86 8.06
N VAL A 92 5.20 13.84 7.66
CA VAL A 92 5.56 15.25 7.72
C VAL A 92 4.65 15.96 8.72
N SER A 93 5.25 16.64 9.69
CA SER A 93 4.52 17.58 10.54
C SER A 93 4.28 18.87 9.76
N GLU A 94 3.03 19.33 9.67
CA GLU A 94 2.62 20.44 8.79
C GLU A 94 3.32 21.77 9.08
N THR A 95 3.75 21.96 10.33
CA THR A 95 4.45 23.16 10.83
C THR A 95 5.97 23.01 10.83
N SER A 96 6.51 21.86 10.40
CA SER A 96 7.95 21.64 10.36
C SER A 96 8.64 22.39 9.22
N ASP A 97 9.94 22.61 9.36
CA ASP A 97 10.78 23.15 8.28
C ASP A 97 10.74 22.28 7.02
N LEU A 98 10.59 20.96 7.18
CA LEU A 98 10.40 20.05 6.06
C LEU A 98 9.14 20.39 5.25
N ALA A 99 8.01 20.63 5.91
CA ALA A 99 6.78 21.05 5.23
C ALA A 99 6.97 22.39 4.50
N THR A 100 7.68 23.34 5.14
CA THR A 100 7.98 24.65 4.53
C THR A 100 8.88 24.52 3.30
N LEU A 101 9.94 23.71 3.37
CA LEU A 101 10.83 23.42 2.25
C LEU A 101 10.06 22.74 1.09
N MET A 102 9.22 21.75 1.41
CA MET A 102 8.38 21.10 0.41
C MET A 102 7.47 22.11 -0.31
N ARG A 103 6.85 23.05 0.42
CA ARG A 103 6.02 24.13 -0.16
C ARG A 103 6.83 25.05 -1.08
N GLN A 104 8.03 25.46 -0.68
CA GLN A 104 8.91 26.33 -1.48
C GLN A 104 9.40 25.63 -2.76
N ILE A 105 9.74 24.35 -2.67
CA ILE A 105 10.10 23.53 -3.84
C ILE A 105 8.90 23.40 -4.78
N SER A 106 7.70 23.16 -4.26
CA SER A 106 6.46 23.14 -5.05
C SER A 106 6.27 24.43 -5.86
N GLN A 107 6.42 25.58 -5.21
CA GLN A 107 6.30 26.89 -5.84
C GLN A 107 7.35 27.09 -6.95
N SER A 108 8.58 26.66 -6.71
CA SER A 108 9.66 26.69 -7.70
C SER A 108 9.34 25.83 -8.92
N CYS A 109 8.84 24.61 -8.70
CA CYS A 109 8.39 23.71 -9.76
C CYS A 109 7.23 24.31 -10.59
N ILE A 110 6.25 24.95 -9.92
CA ILE A 110 5.13 25.62 -10.59
C ILE A 110 5.62 26.81 -11.42
N ALA A 111 6.54 27.62 -10.89
CA ALA A 111 7.11 28.75 -11.62
C ALA A 111 7.88 28.30 -12.86
N ALA A 112 8.72 27.26 -12.74
CA ALA A 112 9.44 26.65 -13.86
C ALA A 112 8.48 26.11 -14.93
N HIS A 113 7.46 25.35 -14.52
CA HIS A 113 6.42 24.87 -15.44
C HIS A 113 5.67 26.01 -16.12
N LYS A 114 5.35 27.11 -15.43
CA LYS A 114 4.69 28.27 -16.04
C LYS A 114 5.55 28.92 -17.13
N ALA A 115 6.87 28.92 -16.97
CA ALA A 115 7.82 29.53 -17.88
C ALA A 115 8.00 28.74 -19.19
N ASP A 116 8.10 27.40 -19.13
CA ASP A 116 8.42 26.58 -20.32
C ASP A 116 7.40 25.48 -20.66
N LYS A 117 6.34 25.33 -19.85
CA LYS A 117 5.26 24.34 -19.99
C LYS A 117 5.72 22.88 -19.96
N LYS A 118 6.90 22.58 -19.42
CA LYS A 118 7.35 21.18 -19.27
C LYS A 118 6.74 20.54 -18.02
N GLU A 119 6.02 19.44 -18.21
CA GLU A 119 5.42 18.66 -17.10
C GLU A 119 6.45 18.03 -16.18
N THR A 120 7.66 17.76 -16.67
CA THR A 120 8.75 17.14 -15.90
C THR A 120 9.09 17.90 -14.61
N HIS A 121 8.88 19.22 -14.58
CA HIS A 121 9.08 20.05 -13.39
C HIS A 121 8.11 19.69 -12.26
N LEU A 122 6.87 19.33 -12.60
CA LEU A 122 5.83 18.96 -11.65
C LEU A 122 5.87 17.46 -11.33
N ASP A 123 6.13 16.62 -12.33
CA ASP A 123 6.04 15.16 -12.19
C ASP A 123 6.99 14.59 -11.14
N ASN A 124 8.26 14.98 -11.16
CA ASN A 124 9.24 14.47 -10.19
C ASN A 124 8.89 14.89 -8.77
N TYR A 125 8.46 16.14 -8.59
CA TYR A 125 8.01 16.64 -7.29
C TYR A 125 6.74 15.92 -6.81
N ARG A 126 5.74 15.76 -7.68
CA ARG A 126 4.51 15.02 -7.38
C ARG A 126 4.78 13.55 -7.04
N ARG A 127 5.76 12.92 -7.68
CA ARG A 127 6.20 11.55 -7.35
C ARG A 127 6.89 11.47 -6.00
N LEU A 128 7.80 12.39 -5.68
CA LEU A 128 8.43 12.48 -4.35
C LEU A 128 7.35 12.59 -3.26
N VAL A 129 6.40 13.47 -3.50
CA VAL A 129 5.25 13.72 -2.64
C VAL A 129 4.40 12.48 -2.39
N GLY A 130 4.23 11.59 -3.37
CA GLY A 130 3.48 10.36 -3.17
C GLY A 130 4.11 9.40 -2.16
N PHE A 131 5.36 9.65 -1.72
CA PHE A 131 6.00 8.97 -0.57
C PHE A 131 5.84 9.73 0.75
N CYS A 132 4.98 10.76 0.82
CA CYS A 132 4.76 11.55 2.02
C CYS A 132 3.31 11.45 2.49
N LYS A 133 3.12 11.58 3.81
CA LYS A 133 1.80 11.75 4.46
C LYS A 133 1.92 12.73 5.62
N PRO A 134 0.82 13.40 6.01
CA PRO A 134 0.79 14.14 7.27
C PRO A 134 0.83 13.15 8.46
N LEU A 135 1.05 13.65 9.67
CA LEU A 135 1.04 12.80 10.88
C LEU A 135 -0.34 12.19 11.15
N GLU A 136 -1.38 12.96 10.87
CA GLU A 136 -2.79 12.62 11.06
C GLU A 136 -3.64 13.30 9.98
N GLY A 137 -4.86 12.81 9.79
CA GLY A 137 -5.80 13.39 8.85
C GLY A 137 -7.10 12.62 8.81
N LYS A 138 -7.80 12.69 7.69
CA LYS A 138 -9.11 12.06 7.53
C LYS A 138 -9.12 11.07 6.36
N MET A 139 -9.81 9.95 6.53
CA MET A 139 -10.01 8.95 5.49
C MET A 139 -11.49 8.69 5.28
N LEU A 140 -11.89 8.42 4.03
CA LEU A 140 -13.23 7.96 3.72
C LEU A 140 -13.31 6.44 3.88
N VAL A 141 -14.09 5.97 4.85
CA VAL A 141 -14.30 4.54 5.12
C VAL A 141 -15.81 4.27 5.10
N GLY A 142 -16.27 3.46 4.15
CA GLY A 142 -17.71 3.15 4.01
C GLY A 142 -18.58 4.39 3.79
N GLY A 143 -18.03 5.44 3.14
CA GLY A 143 -18.73 6.72 2.93
C GLY A 143 -18.68 7.69 4.12
N GLN A 144 -18.08 7.31 5.25
CA GLN A 144 -17.90 8.17 6.42
C GLN A 144 -16.47 8.69 6.51
N LEU A 145 -16.33 9.95 6.92
CA LEU A 145 -15.03 10.58 7.11
C LEU A 145 -14.54 10.31 8.53
N VAL A 146 -13.46 9.55 8.67
CA VAL A 146 -12.91 9.09 9.95
C VAL A 146 -11.53 9.70 10.18
N SER A 147 -11.29 10.25 11.37
CA SER A 147 -9.97 10.73 11.78
C SER A 147 -8.99 9.56 11.95
N LYS A 148 -7.77 9.72 11.47
CA LYS A 148 -6.74 8.68 11.49
C LYS A 148 -5.37 9.27 11.81
N ILE A 149 -4.64 8.61 12.71
CA ILE A 149 -3.24 8.90 13.00
C ILE A 149 -2.37 8.08 12.03
N PHE A 150 -2.03 8.66 10.87
CA PHE A 150 -1.25 7.98 9.85
C PHE A 150 0.13 7.55 10.35
N TYR A 151 0.75 8.32 11.25
CA TYR A 151 2.07 8.00 11.80
C TYR A 151 2.15 6.61 12.45
N GLN A 152 1.03 6.11 12.99
CA GLN A 152 0.94 4.78 13.59
C GLN A 152 0.88 3.66 12.54
N GLU A 153 0.47 3.96 11.30
CA GLU A 153 0.34 2.96 10.23
C GLU A 153 1.67 2.36 9.82
N SER A 154 2.78 3.05 10.10
CA SER A 154 4.11 2.49 9.87
C SER A 154 4.28 2.02 8.41
N GLU A 155 3.67 2.79 7.50
CA GLU A 155 3.52 2.46 6.09
C GLU A 155 4.85 2.40 5.34
N TRP A 156 4.97 1.36 4.53
CA TRP A 156 5.91 1.20 3.44
C TRP A 156 5.14 1.26 2.13
N ARG A 157 5.68 1.98 1.16
CA ARG A 157 4.98 2.26 -0.09
C ARG A 157 5.88 1.99 -1.28
N HIS A 158 5.28 1.40 -2.32
CA HIS A 158 5.81 1.35 -3.67
C HIS A 158 4.91 2.20 -4.57
N LEU A 159 5.49 3.13 -5.32
CA LEU A 159 4.80 3.90 -6.37
C LEU A 159 5.12 3.26 -7.71
N ALA A 160 4.09 2.75 -8.39
CA ALA A 160 4.25 2.16 -9.69
C ALA A 160 4.43 3.24 -10.76
N THR A 161 5.30 2.96 -11.73
CA THR A 161 5.52 3.82 -12.89
C THR A 161 5.69 2.97 -14.14
N HIS A 162 4.98 3.33 -15.20
CA HIS A 162 5.10 2.72 -16.52
C HIS A 162 4.58 3.72 -17.55
N GLU A 163 5.12 3.70 -18.76
CA GLU A 163 4.65 4.52 -19.90
C GLU A 163 3.15 4.31 -20.26
N ALA A 164 2.53 3.24 -19.77
CA ALA A 164 1.15 2.85 -20.10
C ALA A 164 0.15 3.21 -18.98
N ILE A 165 0.63 3.85 -17.90
CA ILE A 165 -0.20 4.27 -16.77
C ILE A 165 0.03 5.75 -16.47
N PRO A 166 -1.01 6.51 -16.09
CA PRO A 166 -0.83 7.86 -15.56
C PRO A 166 0.04 7.85 -14.30
N ASN A 167 0.99 8.78 -14.17
CA ASN A 167 1.79 8.90 -12.94
C ASN A 167 0.92 9.24 -11.70
N TYR A 168 -0.19 9.92 -11.93
CA TYR A 168 -1.19 10.28 -10.94
C TYR A 168 -2.53 10.57 -11.63
N LEU A 169 -3.60 10.62 -10.84
CA LEU A 169 -4.91 11.13 -11.25
C LEU A 169 -5.27 12.32 -10.36
N SER A 170 -5.91 13.34 -10.93
CA SER A 170 -6.56 14.38 -10.15
C SER A 170 -7.71 13.80 -9.32
N LYS A 171 -8.15 14.53 -8.29
CA LYS A 171 -9.31 14.17 -7.48
C LYS A 171 -10.58 13.93 -8.33
N GLY A 172 -10.80 14.74 -9.36
CA GLY A 172 -11.94 14.59 -10.26
C GLY A 172 -11.86 13.30 -11.08
N GLU A 173 -10.68 12.99 -11.63
CA GLU A 173 -10.44 11.74 -12.37
C GLU A 173 -10.57 10.50 -11.49
N TYR A 174 -10.08 10.57 -10.25
CA TYR A 174 -10.23 9.51 -9.26
C TYR A 174 -11.70 9.19 -8.98
N HIS A 175 -12.55 10.22 -8.89
CA HIS A 175 -14.00 10.02 -8.67
C HIS A 175 -14.78 9.68 -9.94
N ASN A 176 -14.13 9.62 -11.11
CA ASN A 176 -14.76 9.18 -12.36
C ASN A 176 -14.46 7.69 -12.60
N PRO A 177 -15.45 6.78 -12.48
CA PRO A 177 -15.23 5.34 -12.68
C PRO A 177 -14.74 4.98 -14.09
N GLN A 178 -15.07 5.79 -15.11
CA GLN A 178 -14.63 5.58 -16.49
C GLN A 178 -13.14 5.91 -16.69
N ILE A 179 -12.51 6.58 -15.73
CA ILE A 179 -11.07 6.88 -15.73
C ILE A 179 -10.36 5.98 -14.71
N LEU A 180 -10.86 5.93 -13.48
CA LEU A 180 -10.26 5.14 -12.40
C LEU A 180 -10.22 3.64 -12.71
N GLY A 181 -11.29 3.08 -13.30
CA GLY A 181 -11.36 1.66 -13.67
C GLY A 181 -10.24 1.26 -14.64
N PRO A 182 -10.20 1.85 -15.85
CA PRO A 182 -9.14 1.59 -16.82
C PRO A 182 -7.73 1.88 -16.32
N ALA A 183 -7.53 2.94 -15.51
CA ALA A 183 -6.23 3.25 -14.93
C ALA A 183 -5.76 2.14 -13.97
N ASN A 184 -6.63 1.64 -13.09
CA ASN A 184 -6.33 0.52 -12.21
C ASN A 184 -6.08 -0.79 -12.98
N GLU A 185 -6.85 -1.05 -14.03
CA GLU A 185 -6.65 -2.22 -14.89
C GLU A 185 -5.29 -2.18 -15.61
N SER A 186 -4.92 -1.01 -16.14
CA SER A 186 -3.61 -0.81 -16.77
C SER A 186 -2.49 -1.01 -15.75
N ALA A 187 -2.60 -0.42 -14.54
CA ALA A 187 -1.63 -0.63 -13.47
C ALA A 187 -1.51 -2.10 -13.05
N ALA A 188 -2.62 -2.82 -12.95
CA ALA A 188 -2.61 -4.25 -12.63
C ALA A 188 -1.98 -5.11 -13.74
N LYS A 189 -2.12 -4.71 -15.00
CA LYS A 189 -1.53 -5.40 -16.15
C LYS A 189 -0.03 -5.14 -16.28
N HIS A 190 0.40 -3.89 -16.12
CA HIS A 190 1.74 -3.44 -16.46
C HIS A 190 2.72 -3.38 -15.28
N CYS A 191 2.21 -3.28 -14.05
CA CYS A 191 3.04 -3.12 -12.85
C CYS A 191 2.78 -4.18 -11.76
N PRO A 192 2.60 -5.48 -12.07
CA PRO A 192 2.39 -6.48 -11.04
C PRO A 192 3.67 -6.74 -10.24
N LEU A 193 3.56 -6.75 -8.91
CA LEU A 193 4.63 -7.15 -8.00
C LEU A 193 4.48 -8.63 -7.68
N LYS A 194 5.23 -9.44 -8.42
CA LYS A 194 5.25 -10.91 -8.28
C LYS A 194 6.12 -11.34 -7.11
N PHE A 195 5.79 -12.50 -6.55
CA PHE A 195 6.57 -13.12 -5.49
C PHE A 195 6.47 -14.64 -5.59
N THR A 196 7.39 -15.32 -4.89
CA THR A 196 7.39 -16.77 -4.75
C THR A 196 7.01 -17.19 -3.33
N PRO A 197 6.64 -18.47 -3.10
CA PRO A 197 6.35 -18.98 -1.76
C PRO A 197 7.44 -18.69 -0.71
N GLN A 198 8.71 -18.61 -1.11
CA GLN A 198 9.84 -18.31 -0.22
C GLN A 198 9.84 -16.87 0.29
N ASN A 199 9.27 -15.92 -0.47
CA ASN A 199 9.18 -14.52 -0.07
C ASN A 199 8.13 -14.29 1.03
N VAL A 200 7.16 -15.20 1.16
CA VAL A 200 6.10 -15.14 2.16
C VAL A 200 6.63 -15.62 3.51
N LYS A 201 6.26 -14.91 4.58
CA LYS A 201 6.48 -15.31 5.99
C LYS A 201 5.21 -15.75 6.69
N TYR A 202 4.09 -15.10 6.41
CA TYR A 202 2.79 -15.38 7.04
C TYR A 202 1.68 -15.22 6.02
N ILE A 203 0.62 -16.02 6.16
CA ILE A 203 -0.67 -15.79 5.53
C ILE A 203 -1.70 -15.75 6.65
N PHE A 204 -2.41 -14.64 6.78
CA PHE A 204 -3.40 -14.45 7.83
C PHE A 204 -4.79 -14.79 7.28
N VAL A 205 -5.52 -15.63 8.00
CA VAL A 205 -6.94 -15.90 7.79
C VAL A 205 -7.73 -15.54 9.05
N ARG A 206 -9.04 -15.39 8.92
CA ARG A 206 -9.87 -14.94 10.03
C ARG A 206 -10.03 -16.05 11.07
N THR A 207 -10.51 -17.22 10.65
CA THR A 207 -10.76 -18.39 11.51
C THR A 207 -10.12 -19.66 10.94
N GLU A 208 -10.10 -20.73 11.73
CA GLU A 208 -9.65 -22.04 11.27
C GLU A 208 -10.51 -22.60 10.12
N ASP A 209 -11.80 -22.26 10.07
CA ASP A 209 -12.73 -22.63 9.00
C ASP A 209 -12.29 -22.14 7.61
N ASP A 210 -11.52 -21.05 7.52
CA ASP A 210 -11.01 -20.52 6.26
C ASP A 210 -9.80 -21.35 5.73
N ILE A 211 -9.15 -22.15 6.59
CA ILE A 211 -7.90 -22.86 6.26
C ILE A 211 -8.12 -23.91 5.16
N PRO A 212 -9.10 -24.84 5.25
CA PRO A 212 -9.27 -25.87 4.22
C PRO A 212 -9.50 -25.28 2.83
N GLU A 213 -10.31 -24.23 2.74
CA GLU A 213 -10.60 -23.52 1.49
C GLU A 213 -9.34 -22.87 0.89
N LEU A 214 -8.49 -22.26 1.73
CA LEU A 214 -7.24 -21.65 1.30
C LEU A 214 -6.20 -22.69 0.90
N VAL A 215 -6.13 -23.82 1.61
CA VAL A 215 -5.22 -24.94 1.31
C VAL A 215 -5.55 -25.56 -0.04
N SER A 216 -6.83 -25.87 -0.30
CA SER A 216 -7.26 -26.37 -1.62
C SER A 216 -6.86 -25.38 -2.71
N PHE A 217 -7.17 -24.10 -2.52
CA PHE A 217 -6.79 -23.04 -3.47
C PHE A 217 -5.28 -23.01 -3.76
N ILE A 218 -4.43 -23.12 -2.73
CA ILE A 218 -2.97 -23.14 -2.91
C ILE A 218 -2.54 -24.37 -3.72
N HIS A 219 -3.11 -25.54 -3.46
CA HIS A 219 -2.80 -26.74 -4.24
C HIS A 219 -3.22 -26.62 -5.70
N ASP A 220 -4.42 -26.10 -5.96
CA ASP A 220 -5.01 -26.06 -7.30
C ASP A 220 -4.39 -24.96 -8.16
N GLU A 221 -4.25 -23.74 -7.61
CA GLU A 221 -3.89 -22.55 -8.38
C GLU A 221 -2.38 -22.26 -8.39
N LEU A 222 -1.60 -22.88 -7.50
CA LEU A 222 -0.15 -22.71 -7.43
C LEU A 222 0.62 -24.01 -7.78
N ALA A 223 -0.03 -24.99 -8.41
CA ALA A 223 0.57 -26.27 -8.80
C ALA A 223 1.84 -26.15 -9.69
N HIS A 224 2.07 -24.98 -10.28
CA HIS A 224 3.28 -24.68 -11.05
C HIS A 224 4.54 -24.48 -10.20
N PHE A 225 4.40 -24.29 -8.88
CA PHE A 225 5.54 -24.28 -7.95
C PHE A 225 5.85 -25.70 -7.42
N PRO A 226 7.10 -25.97 -6.99
CA PRO A 226 7.47 -27.24 -6.39
C PRO A 226 6.59 -27.58 -5.17
N GLN A 227 6.18 -28.84 -5.04
CA GLN A 227 5.31 -29.30 -3.94
C GLN A 227 5.88 -28.95 -2.55
N ARG A 228 7.21 -29.05 -2.37
CA ARG A 228 7.90 -28.67 -1.12
C ARG A 228 7.67 -27.20 -0.75
N ASP A 229 7.62 -26.32 -1.76
CA ASP A 229 7.43 -24.89 -1.56
C ASP A 229 5.97 -24.59 -1.17
N LEU A 230 5.02 -25.30 -1.77
CA LEU A 230 3.60 -25.21 -1.42
C LEU A 230 3.33 -25.69 0.01
N GLN A 231 3.92 -26.82 0.41
CA GLN A 231 3.86 -27.31 1.80
C GLN A 231 4.41 -26.27 2.79
N THR A 232 5.55 -25.67 2.45
CA THR A 232 6.16 -24.60 3.25
C THR A 232 5.29 -23.34 3.31
N LEU A 233 4.54 -23.04 2.23
CA LEU A 233 3.61 -21.92 2.19
C LEU A 233 2.38 -22.16 3.08
N ILE A 234 1.79 -23.36 2.99
CA ILE A 234 0.64 -23.78 3.79
C ILE A 234 0.98 -23.73 5.29
N ALA A 235 2.18 -24.18 5.66
CA ALA A 235 2.67 -24.11 7.05
C ALA A 235 2.84 -22.68 7.60
N LYS A 236 2.69 -21.63 6.76
CA LYS A 236 2.73 -20.22 7.18
C LYS A 236 1.34 -19.60 7.38
N ILE A 237 0.27 -20.38 7.20
CA ILE A 237 -1.09 -19.92 7.48
C ILE A 237 -1.27 -19.81 8.99
N VAL A 238 -1.74 -18.65 9.44
CA VAL A 238 -2.01 -18.31 10.84
C VAL A 238 -3.39 -17.68 10.95
N THR A 239 -4.12 -18.00 12.02
CA THR A 239 -5.41 -17.38 12.32
C THR A 239 -5.20 -16.11 13.13
N GLN A 240 -6.09 -15.13 12.95
CA GLN A 240 -6.06 -13.91 13.76
C GLN A 240 -6.40 -14.18 15.23
N ASP A 241 -7.28 -15.16 15.50
CA ASP A 241 -7.67 -15.52 16.86
C ASP A 241 -6.47 -16.03 17.68
N LEU A 242 -5.56 -16.79 17.06
CA LEU A 242 -4.34 -17.25 17.72
C LEU A 242 -3.44 -16.05 18.11
N ILE A 243 -3.30 -15.08 17.22
CA ILE A 243 -2.47 -13.89 17.42
C ILE A 243 -3.08 -12.97 18.49
N ALA A 244 -4.40 -12.83 18.52
CA ALA A 244 -5.08 -11.97 19.47
C ALA A 244 -5.05 -12.53 20.91
N ASN A 245 -4.99 -13.86 21.07
CA ASN A 245 -5.02 -14.52 22.36
C ASN A 245 -3.62 -14.80 22.94
N ASP A 246 -2.59 -14.94 22.10
CA ASP A 246 -1.25 -15.41 22.52
C ASP A 246 -0.15 -14.33 22.51
N ILE A 247 -0.47 -13.05 22.28
CA ILE A 247 0.49 -11.92 22.26
C ILE A 247 0.17 -10.89 23.33
#